data_AF-A0A8J2PZK8-F1
#
_entry.id   AF-A0A8J2PZK8-F1
#
_cell.length_a   1.000
_cell.length_b   1.000
_cell.length_c   1.000
_cell.angle_alpha   90.00
_cell.angle_beta   90.00
_cell.angle_gamma   90.00
#
_symmetry.space_group_name_H-M   'P 1'
#
loop_
_entity.id
_entity.type
_entity.pdbx_description
1 polymer ?
#
loop_
_entity_poly.entity_id
_entity_poly.type
_entity_poly.pdbx_seq_one_letter_code
_entity_poly.pdbx_strand_id
1 'polypeptide(L)'
;LRVTFKSIGSEVIQVANYATGGKYLPHVDAVHTDLGIFNPIEKMAGDRLATFMFYLSNIELGGGTAFPALGVVARPIPGSALFWFNLNPDGSVDARTVHGGCPVLYGNKWVANKWVRSNAQMFTYECPRDGSSNQHFYNKYFKLI
;
A
#
# COMPACT_ATOMS: atom_id res chain seq x y z
N LEU A 1 -14.60 2.63 -3.90
CA LEU A 1 -13.44 3.12 -3.13
C LEU A 1 -13.48 4.64 -3.19
N ARG A 2 -13.52 5.36 -2.06
CA ARG A 2 -13.63 6.83 -2.06
C ARG A 2 -12.48 7.44 -1.25
N VAL A 3 -11.34 7.64 -1.90
CA VAL A 3 -10.17 8.34 -1.36
C VAL A 3 -9.78 9.46 -2.32
N THR A 4 -9.24 10.56 -1.81
CA THR A 4 -8.80 11.72 -2.59
C THR A 4 -7.29 11.80 -2.67
N PHE A 5 -6.78 12.15 -3.86
CA PHE A 5 -5.35 12.37 -4.13
C PHE A 5 -4.95 13.85 -4.10
N LYS A 6 -5.81 14.75 -3.57
CA LYS A 6 -5.54 16.19 -3.52
C LYS A 6 -4.51 16.56 -2.44
N SER A 7 -3.67 17.55 -2.74
CA SER A 7 -2.72 18.24 -1.83
C SER A 7 -1.90 17.29 -0.93
N ILE A 8 -1.78 17.61 0.37
CA ILE A 8 -1.12 16.83 1.43
C ILE A 8 -1.77 15.47 1.69
N GLY A 9 -2.91 15.18 1.04
CA GLY A 9 -3.65 13.93 1.20
C GLY A 9 -3.05 12.73 0.48
N SER A 10 -2.00 12.93 -0.31
CA SER A 10 -1.23 11.82 -0.88
C SER A 10 0.18 12.28 -1.26
N GLU A 11 1.14 11.38 -1.19
CA GLU A 11 2.51 11.65 -1.61
C GLU A 11 2.63 11.76 -3.13
N VAL A 12 3.72 12.37 -3.61
CA VAL A 12 4.10 12.30 -5.03
C VAL A 12 4.26 10.84 -5.45
N ILE A 13 4.00 10.54 -6.73
CA ILE A 13 4.18 9.18 -7.25
C ILE A 13 5.66 8.81 -7.13
N GLN A 14 5.94 7.67 -6.52
CA GLN A 14 7.27 7.09 -6.48
C GLN A 14 7.36 6.02 -7.56
N VAL A 15 8.35 6.12 -8.45
CA VAL A 15 8.64 5.09 -9.45
C VAL A 15 9.87 4.30 -9.02
N ALA A 16 9.79 2.98 -9.06
CA ALA A 16 10.90 2.10 -8.72
C ALA A 16 11.17 1.09 -9.85
N ASN A 17 12.45 0.79 -10.02
CA ASN A 17 12.96 -0.18 -10.98
C ASN A 17 13.68 -1.32 -10.24
N TYR A 18 13.40 -2.56 -10.64
CA TYR A 18 14.10 -3.75 -10.18
C TYR A 18 14.55 -4.59 -11.37
N ALA A 19 15.85 -4.63 -11.61
CA ALA A 19 16.48 -5.54 -12.56
C ALA A 19 16.49 -6.98 -12.04
N THR A 20 16.98 -7.94 -12.85
CA THR A 20 17.19 -9.34 -12.45
C THR A 20 17.93 -9.45 -11.11
N GLY A 21 17.39 -10.29 -10.21
CA GLY A 21 17.85 -10.45 -8.83
C GLY A 21 17.35 -9.38 -7.86
N GLY A 22 16.88 -8.23 -8.37
CA GLY A 22 16.30 -7.15 -7.59
C GLY A 22 15.07 -7.62 -6.82
N LYS A 23 15.00 -7.22 -5.55
CA LYS A 23 13.92 -7.58 -4.61
C LYS A 23 13.70 -6.45 -3.61
N TYR A 24 12.60 -6.53 -2.88
CA TYR A 24 12.35 -5.66 -1.73
C TYR A 24 11.90 -6.50 -0.55
N LEU A 25 12.56 -6.32 0.60
CA LEU A 25 12.29 -7.14 1.77
C LEU A 25 10.89 -6.87 2.34
N PRO A 26 10.25 -7.85 2.99
CA PRO A 26 8.96 -7.65 3.63
C PRO A 26 8.98 -6.48 4.61
N HIS A 27 8.02 -5.56 4.48
CA HIS A 27 7.89 -4.34 5.27
C HIS A 27 6.42 -3.91 5.36
N VAL A 28 6.14 -2.90 6.18
CA VAL A 28 4.87 -2.16 6.19
C VAL A 28 5.08 -0.78 5.58
N ASP A 29 4.07 -0.26 4.91
CA ASP A 29 4.13 1.09 4.32
C ASP A 29 3.83 2.20 5.33
N ALA A 30 3.12 1.89 6.42
CA ALA A 30 2.85 2.83 7.50
C ALA A 30 4.17 3.33 8.10
N VAL A 31 4.25 4.63 8.36
CA VAL A 31 5.47 5.32 8.81
C VAL A 31 5.71 5.10 10.32
N HIS A 32 4.75 4.47 11.02
CA HIS A 32 4.75 4.23 12.46
C HIS A 32 4.79 5.54 13.27
N THR A 33 3.59 6.04 13.59
CA THR A 33 3.35 7.21 14.45
C THR A 33 3.89 7.10 15.89
N ASP A 34 4.35 5.92 16.33
CA ASP A 34 4.67 5.66 17.73
C ASP A 34 6.04 6.18 18.18
N LEU A 35 6.94 6.53 17.25
CA LEU A 35 8.29 7.01 17.59
C LEU A 35 8.37 8.52 17.88
N GLY A 36 7.29 9.28 17.68
CA GLY A 36 7.23 10.71 18.02
C GLY A 36 8.13 11.63 17.18
N ILE A 37 8.92 11.09 16.25
CA ILE A 37 9.78 11.85 15.35
C ILE A 37 8.95 12.24 14.13
N PHE A 38 8.14 13.29 14.27
CA PHE A 38 7.44 13.88 13.14
C PHE A 38 8.25 15.03 12.57
N ASN A 39 8.48 15.01 11.26
CA ASN A 39 8.61 16.29 10.58
C ASN A 39 7.20 16.98 10.58
N PRO A 40 7.12 18.32 10.57
CA PRO A 40 5.83 19.02 10.66
C PRO A 40 4.81 18.62 9.56
N ILE A 41 5.30 18.20 8.40
CA ILE A 41 4.47 17.80 7.25
C ILE A 41 3.80 16.45 7.53
N GLU A 42 4.53 15.48 8.06
CA GLU A 42 4.02 14.15 8.45
C GLU A 42 2.91 14.27 9.49
N LYS A 43 3.09 15.12 10.50
CA LYS A 43 2.06 15.38 11.52
C LYS A 43 0.78 15.97 10.92
N MET A 44 0.93 16.87 9.95
CA MET A 44 -0.21 17.52 9.29
C MET A 44 -0.93 16.56 8.33
N ALA A 45 -0.20 15.75 7.57
CA ALA A 45 -0.75 14.82 6.60
C ALA A 45 -1.34 13.55 7.23
N GLY A 46 -0.80 13.12 8.38
CA GLY A 46 -1.11 11.85 9.03
C GLY A 46 -0.39 10.68 8.35
N ASP A 47 -0.52 9.48 8.91
CA ASP A 47 0.15 8.28 8.39
C ASP A 47 -0.46 7.83 7.04
N ARG A 48 0.27 6.98 6.30
CA ARG A 48 -0.11 6.37 5.04
C ARG A 48 -1.26 5.39 5.23
N LEU A 49 -2.49 5.90 5.12
CA LEU A 49 -3.73 5.13 5.21
C LEU A 49 -3.78 3.95 4.22
N ALA A 50 -3.38 4.19 2.98
CA ALA A 50 -3.52 3.20 1.91
C ALA A 50 -2.45 3.35 0.84
N THR A 51 -2.24 2.27 0.09
CA THR A 51 -1.28 2.20 -1.01
C THR A 51 -1.97 1.76 -2.28
N PHE A 52 -1.69 2.49 -3.36
CA PHE A 52 -1.84 1.99 -4.72
C PHE A 52 -0.46 1.66 -5.28
N MET A 53 -0.29 0.44 -5.79
CA MET A 53 0.91 0.06 -6.52
C MET A 53 0.53 -0.38 -7.93
N PHE A 54 1.06 0.32 -8.93
CA PHE A 54 0.83 0.05 -10.35
C PHE A 54 1.98 -0.76 -10.90
N TYR A 55 1.68 -1.82 -11.65
CA TYR A 55 2.66 -2.53 -12.44
C TYR A 55 2.80 -1.85 -13.81
N LEU A 56 3.99 -1.34 -14.10
CA LEU A 56 4.24 -0.54 -15.30
C LEU A 56 4.88 -1.33 -16.44
N SER A 57 5.53 -2.45 -16.13
CA SER A 57 6.21 -3.30 -17.11
C SER A 57 5.77 -4.75 -17.03
N ASN A 58 6.02 -5.48 -18.12
CA ASN A 58 5.84 -6.92 -18.16
C ASN A 58 7.08 -7.59 -17.57
N ILE A 59 6.89 -8.63 -16.76
CA ILE A 59 7.98 -9.43 -16.21
C ILE A 59 7.72 -10.88 -16.59
N GLU A 60 8.70 -11.46 -17.25
CA GLU A 60 8.63 -12.82 -17.77
C GLU A 60 8.67 -13.86 -16.64
N LEU A 61 9.51 -13.64 -15.62
CA LEU A 61 9.63 -14.56 -14.50
C LEU A 61 9.98 -13.86 -13.18
N GLY A 62 9.29 -14.24 -12.11
CA GLY A 62 9.47 -13.68 -10.77
C GLY A 62 8.78 -12.32 -10.59
N GLY A 63 9.33 -11.45 -9.75
CA GLY A 63 8.87 -10.06 -9.62
C GLY A 63 7.48 -9.88 -8.99
N GLY A 64 6.87 -10.93 -8.46
CA GLY A 64 5.60 -10.86 -7.72
C GLY A 64 5.66 -9.93 -6.51
N THR A 65 4.50 -9.51 -6.03
CA THR A 65 4.37 -8.82 -4.74
C THR A 65 3.69 -9.76 -3.76
N ALA A 66 4.43 -10.16 -2.73
CA ALA A 66 3.98 -11.14 -1.75
C ALA A 66 3.45 -10.43 -0.50
N PHE A 67 2.34 -10.94 0.04
CA PHE A 67 1.76 -10.61 1.33
C PHE A 67 1.82 -11.86 2.21
N PRO A 68 2.93 -12.10 2.95
CA PRO A 68 3.18 -13.39 3.61
C PRO A 68 2.10 -13.77 4.62
N ALA A 69 1.63 -12.81 5.41
CA ALA A 69 0.58 -13.04 6.42
C ALA A 69 -0.79 -13.41 5.80
N LEU A 70 -1.03 -13.00 4.55
CA LEU A 70 -2.24 -13.36 3.80
C LEU A 70 -2.05 -14.62 2.95
N GLY A 71 -0.82 -15.11 2.78
CA GLY A 71 -0.52 -16.23 1.89
C GLY A 71 -0.74 -15.92 0.41
N VAL A 72 -0.76 -14.64 0.02
CA VAL A 72 -1.06 -14.19 -1.35
C VAL A 72 0.20 -13.67 -2.04
N VAL A 73 0.35 -13.99 -3.32
CA VAL A 73 1.35 -13.39 -4.21
C VAL A 73 0.65 -12.84 -5.44
N ALA A 74 0.66 -11.53 -5.59
CA ALA A 74 0.17 -10.86 -6.77
C ALA A 74 1.22 -10.88 -7.88
N ARG A 75 0.87 -11.47 -9.02
CA ARG A 75 1.74 -11.45 -10.21
C ARG A 75 1.67 -10.07 -10.88
N PRO A 76 2.80 -9.56 -11.36
CA PRO A 76 2.82 -8.30 -12.10
C PRO A 76 2.17 -8.47 -13.47
N ILE A 77 1.18 -7.65 -13.76
CA ILE A 77 0.54 -7.57 -15.09
C ILE A 77 0.60 -6.11 -15.52
N PRO A 78 1.19 -5.77 -16.67
CA PRO A 78 1.30 -4.38 -17.11
C PRO A 78 -0.07 -3.68 -17.10
N GLY A 79 -0.13 -2.49 -16.50
CA GLY A 79 -1.35 -1.68 -16.40
C GLY A 79 -2.29 -2.07 -15.25
N SER A 80 -2.05 -3.19 -14.56
CA SER A 80 -2.82 -3.55 -13.37
C SER A 80 -2.32 -2.81 -12.13
N ALA A 81 -3.16 -2.77 -11.10
CA ALA A 81 -2.84 -2.14 -9.84
C ALA A 81 -3.23 -3.02 -8.65
N LEU A 82 -2.42 -2.96 -7.60
CA LEU A 82 -2.79 -3.41 -6.28
C LEU A 82 -3.27 -2.21 -5.47
N PHE A 83 -4.32 -2.44 -4.69
CA PHE A 83 -4.79 -1.51 -3.70
C PHE A 83 -5.02 -2.22 -2.35
N TRP A 84 -4.52 -1.62 -1.27
CA TRP A 84 -4.77 -2.06 0.09
C TRP A 84 -4.71 -0.89 1.09
N PHE A 85 -5.34 -1.08 2.25
CA PHE A 85 -5.22 -0.19 3.40
C PHE A 85 -4.09 -0.67 4.31
N ASN A 86 -3.22 0.22 4.78
CA ASN A 86 -2.13 -0.10 5.70
C ASN A 86 -2.56 -0.01 7.17
N LEU A 87 -3.64 0.72 7.44
CA LEU A 87 -4.14 0.99 8.79
C LEU A 87 -5.49 0.34 9.00
N ASN A 88 -5.73 -0.11 10.23
CA ASN A 88 -7.03 -0.49 10.73
C ASN A 88 -7.89 0.77 10.96
N PRO A 89 -9.22 0.63 11.09
CA PRO A 89 -10.10 1.78 11.32
C PRO A 89 -9.80 2.56 12.62
N ASP A 90 -9.18 1.92 13.61
CA ASP A 90 -8.71 2.56 14.84
C ASP A 90 -7.37 3.31 14.67
N GLY A 91 -6.79 3.29 13.47
CA GLY A 91 -5.51 3.92 13.13
C GLY A 91 -4.29 3.05 13.40
N SER A 92 -4.43 1.87 14.02
CA SER A 92 -3.32 0.94 14.24
C SER A 92 -2.85 0.31 12.92
N VAL A 93 -1.58 -0.08 12.84
CA VAL A 93 -1.05 -0.74 11.63
C VAL A 93 -1.66 -2.12 11.44
N ASP A 94 -2.12 -2.42 10.22
CA ASP A 94 -2.60 -3.75 9.86
C ASP A 94 -1.41 -4.65 9.53
N ALA A 95 -0.99 -5.47 10.50
CA ALA A 95 0.13 -6.41 10.36
C ALA A 95 -0.04 -7.43 9.22
N ARG A 96 -1.26 -7.66 8.72
CA ARG A 96 -1.50 -8.56 7.58
C ARG A 96 -0.98 -7.98 6.26
N THR A 97 -0.78 -6.67 6.21
CA THR A 97 -0.35 -5.92 5.03
C THR A 97 1.17 -5.88 4.86
N VAL A 98 1.92 -6.58 5.74
CA VAL A 98 3.34 -6.83 5.52
C VAL A 98 3.52 -7.41 4.13
N HIS A 99 4.32 -6.73 3.31
CA HIS A 99 4.47 -7.07 1.91
C HIS A 99 5.89 -6.84 1.41
N GLY A 100 6.26 -7.52 0.34
CA GLY A 100 7.58 -7.41 -0.27
C GLY A 100 7.58 -7.74 -1.75
N GLY A 101 8.62 -7.27 -2.45
CA GLY A 101 8.85 -7.61 -3.84
C GLY A 101 9.66 -8.90 -3.94
N CYS A 102 9.05 -9.96 -4.48
CA CYS A 102 9.77 -11.17 -4.83
C CYS A 102 10.90 -10.86 -5.83
N PRO A 103 12.02 -11.61 -5.80
CA PRO A 103 13.10 -11.44 -6.76
C PRO A 103 12.60 -11.49 -8.21
N VAL A 104 13.07 -10.56 -9.04
CA VAL A 104 12.91 -10.67 -10.50
C VAL A 104 13.86 -11.74 -10.99
N LEU A 105 13.34 -12.80 -11.61
CA LEU A 105 14.17 -13.91 -12.10
C LEU A 105 14.57 -13.71 -13.55
N TYR A 106 13.68 -13.13 -14.36
CA TYR A 106 13.95 -12.75 -15.74
C TYR A 106 13.06 -11.57 -16.14
N GLY A 107 13.66 -10.56 -16.77
CA GLY A 107 12.99 -9.32 -17.16
C GLY A 107 13.39 -8.10 -16.33
N ASN A 108 12.56 -7.07 -16.38
CA ASN A 108 12.77 -5.83 -15.63
C ASN A 108 11.46 -5.29 -15.07
N LYS A 109 11.36 -5.18 -13.74
CA LYS A 109 10.15 -4.74 -13.03
C LYS A 109 10.16 -3.23 -12.81
N TRP A 110 9.18 -2.55 -13.39
CA TRP A 110 8.85 -1.17 -13.11
C TRP A 110 7.54 -1.11 -12.34
N VAL A 111 7.53 -0.39 -11.24
CA VAL A 111 6.33 -0.12 -10.44
C VAL A 111 6.21 1.35 -10.11
N ALA A 112 4.98 1.83 -9.93
CA ALA A 112 4.71 3.12 -9.34
C ALA A 112 3.88 2.95 -8.06
N ASN A 113 4.28 3.62 -6.99
CA ASN A 113 3.54 3.68 -5.74
C ASN A 113 2.89 5.05 -5.57
N LYS A 114 1.65 5.04 -5.08
CA LYS A 114 0.92 6.23 -4.64
C LYS A 114 0.37 5.98 -3.25
N TRP A 115 1.00 6.63 -2.27
CA TRP A 115 0.58 6.55 -0.87
C TRP A 115 -0.44 7.63 -0.54
N VAL A 116 -1.56 7.22 0.05
CA VAL A 116 -2.65 8.10 0.49
C VAL A 116 -2.49 8.36 1.98
N ARG A 117 -2.55 9.63 2.38
CA ARG A 117 -2.40 10.07 3.77
C ARG A 117 -3.77 10.21 4.44
N SER A 118 -3.84 9.86 5.72
CA SER A 118 -5.08 9.69 6.49
C SER A 118 -5.86 10.99 6.75
N ASN A 119 -5.20 12.09 7.15
CA ASN A 119 -5.91 13.28 7.65
C ASN A 119 -6.76 13.98 6.57
N ALA A 120 -6.33 13.95 5.31
CA ALA A 120 -7.12 14.51 4.21
C ALA A 120 -8.36 13.68 3.87
N GLN A 121 -8.52 12.49 4.46
CA GLN A 121 -9.61 11.57 4.19
C GLN A 121 -10.69 11.59 5.29
N MET A 122 -10.53 12.38 6.37
CA MET A 122 -11.43 12.34 7.54
C MET A 122 -12.91 12.53 7.21
N PHE A 123 -13.23 13.31 6.17
CA PHE A 123 -14.63 13.56 5.75
C PHE A 123 -15.11 12.67 4.59
N THR A 124 -14.23 11.84 4.03
CA THR A 124 -14.54 10.98 2.88
C THR A 124 -14.45 9.49 3.22
N TYR A 125 -13.63 9.14 4.20
CA TYR A 125 -13.45 7.80 4.71
C TYR A 125 -14.50 7.52 5.79
N GLU A 126 -15.38 6.56 5.53
CA GLU A 126 -16.46 6.21 6.46
C GLU A 126 -15.89 5.49 7.69
N CYS A 127 -16.16 6.03 8.88
CA CYS A 127 -15.89 5.31 10.12
C CYS A 127 -16.78 4.04 10.19
N PRO A 128 -16.27 2.90 10.68
CA PRO A 128 -17.09 1.74 10.94
C PRO A 128 -18.23 2.11 11.91
N ARG A 129 -19.48 1.84 11.52
CA ARG A 129 -20.67 2.25 12.28
C ARG A 129 -21.04 1.30 13.42
N ASP A 130 -20.42 0.14 13.53
CA ASP A 130 -20.59 -0.75 14.67
C ASP A 130 -19.27 -1.46 15.01
N GLY A 131 -19.14 -1.95 16.23
CA GLY A 131 -18.01 -2.77 16.64
C GLY A 131 -17.99 -4.16 15.98
N SER A 132 -18.64 -4.36 14.82
CA SER A 132 -18.53 -5.62 14.08
C SER A 132 -17.15 -5.71 13.44
N SER A 133 -16.58 -6.89 13.60
CA SER A 133 -15.21 -7.27 13.27
C SER A 133 -14.68 -6.59 12.00
N ASN A 134 -13.49 -5.99 12.16
CA ASN A 134 -12.53 -5.60 11.13
C ASN A 134 -12.71 -6.37 9.79
N GLN A 135 -12.86 -7.69 9.83
CA GLN A 135 -13.09 -8.60 8.69
C GLN A 135 -14.02 -8.11 7.56
N HIS A 136 -15.17 -7.49 7.87
CA HIS A 136 -16.17 -7.09 6.85
C HIS A 136 -15.72 -5.86 6.05
N PHE A 137 -14.86 -5.03 6.64
CA PHE A 137 -14.26 -3.89 5.97
C PHE A 137 -13.25 -4.38 4.91
N TYR A 138 -12.30 -5.25 5.27
CA TYR A 138 -11.16 -5.59 4.39
C TYR A 138 -11.51 -6.41 3.15
N ASN A 139 -12.50 -7.32 3.20
CA ASN A 139 -12.92 -8.09 2.02
C ASN A 139 -13.46 -7.20 0.87
N LYS A 140 -13.82 -5.96 1.17
CA LYS A 140 -14.24 -4.97 0.18
C LYS A 140 -13.07 -4.17 -0.42
N TYR A 141 -11.89 -4.21 0.21
CA TYR A 141 -10.85 -3.19 0.03
C TYR A 141 -9.42 -3.68 -0.20
N PHE A 142 -9.12 -4.99 -0.13
CA PHE A 142 -7.97 -5.53 -0.86
C PHE A 142 -8.45 -5.87 -2.27
N LYS A 143 -7.96 -5.15 -3.28
CA LYS A 143 -8.33 -5.40 -4.68
C LYS A 143 -7.10 -5.46 -5.55
N LEU A 144 -7.00 -6.56 -6.30
CA LEU A 144 -6.29 -6.58 -7.57
C LEU A 144 -7.22 -5.93 -8.59
N ILE A 145 -6.81 -4.81 -9.16
CA ILE A 145 -7.53 -4.03 -10.16
C ILE A 145 -6.82 -4.20 -11.51
#